data_AF-A0A0C1QR41-F1
#
_entry.id   AF-A0A0C1QR41-F1
#
_cell.length_a   1.000
_cell.length_b   1.000
_cell.length_c   1.000
_cell.angle_alpha   90.00
_cell.angle_beta   90.00
_cell.angle_gamma   90.00
#
_symmetry.space_group_name_H-M   'P 1'
#
loop_
_entity.id
_entity.type
_entity.pdbx_description
1 polymer ?
#
loop_
_entity_poly.entity_id
_entity_poly.type
_entity_poly.pdbx_seq_one_letter_code
_entity_poly.pdbx_strand_id
1 'polypeptide(L)' 'MIAKTKEFLTEVRAELGKVTWPTRKETVSTTWVVVAIVVLISIYLGVCDVVLAKLMRIILG' A
#
# COMPACT_ATOMS: atom_id res chain seq x y z
N MET A 1 -31.71 -10.04 24.13
CA MET A 1 -30.64 -10.21 23.12
C MET A 1 -30.68 -9.13 22.03
N ILE A 2 -31.82 -8.81 21.42
CA ILE A 2 -31.93 -7.82 20.31
C ILE A 2 -31.55 -6.37 20.74
N ALA A 3 -31.83 -5.99 21.99
CA ALA A 3 -31.48 -4.67 22.53
C ALA A 3 -29.95 -4.43 22.61
N LYS A 4 -29.17 -5.43 23.06
CA LYS A 4 -27.70 -5.36 23.12
C LYS A 4 -27.07 -5.14 21.75
N THR A 5 -27.58 -5.80 20.71
CA THR A 5 -27.05 -5.66 19.35
C THR A 5 -27.26 -4.24 18.79
N LYS A 6 -28.36 -3.58 19.16
CA LYS A 6 -28.64 -2.18 18.79
C LYS A 6 -27.70 -1.19 19.48
N GLU A 7 -27.41 -1.40 20.77
CA GLU A 7 -26.40 -0.61 21.49
C GLU A 7 -25.01 -0.81 20.89
N PHE A 8 -24.61 -2.06 20.63
CA PHE A 8 -23.33 -2.38 19.97
C PHE A 8 -23.16 -1.68 18.61
N LEU A 9 -24.20 -1.66 17.76
CA LEU A 9 -24.13 -0.95 16.47
C LEU A 9 -24.00 0.57 16.64
N THR A 10 -24.60 1.11 17.69
CA THR A 10 -24.58 2.55 17.99
C THR A 10 -23.20 2.96 18.52
N GLU A 11 -22.61 2.14 19.39
CA GLU A 11 -21.23 2.31 19.88
C GLU A 11 -20.20 2.18 18.76
N VAL A 12 -20.32 1.17 17.88
CA VAL A 12 -19.42 1.01 16.72
C VAL A 12 -19.50 2.22 15.79
N ARG A 13 -20.70 2.76 15.54
CA ARG A 13 -20.86 3.98 14.72
C ARG A 13 -20.24 5.22 15.38
N ALA A 14 -20.28 5.30 16.71
CA ALA A 14 -19.63 6.38 17.47
C ALA A 14 -18.10 6.26 17.46
N GLU A 15 -17.55 5.05 17.59
CA GLU A 15 -16.11 4.76 17.47
C GLU A 15 -15.59 4.98 16.04
N LEU A 16 -16.36 4.61 15.02
CA LEU A 16 -16.04 4.91 13.62
C LEU A 16 -16.02 6.42 13.35
N GLY A 17 -16.73 7.23 14.13
CA GLY A 17 -16.65 8.70 14.10
C GLY A 17 -15.37 9.27 14.69
N LYS A 18 -14.66 8.52 15.56
CA LYS A 18 -13.33 8.87 16.06
C LYS A 18 -12.21 8.52 15.09
N VAL A 19 -12.52 7.79 14.01
CA VAL A 19 -11.56 7.53 12.92
C VAL A 19 -11.34 8.84 12.18
N THR A 20 -10.27 9.53 12.57
CA THR A 20 -9.75 10.72 11.88
C THR A 20 -9.27 10.30 10.50
N TRP A 21 -10.16 10.39 9.52
CA TRP A 21 -9.79 10.20 8.13
C TRP A 21 -8.81 11.32 7.72
N PRO A 22 -7.64 10.95 7.18
CA PRO A 22 -6.67 11.93 6.72
C PRO A 22 -7.29 12.80 5.63
N THR A 23 -6.97 14.09 5.65
CA THR A 23 -7.49 15.02 4.63
C THR A 23 -6.92 14.64 3.27
N ARG A 24 -7.71 14.82 2.19
CA ARG A 24 -7.34 14.41 0.81
C ARG A 24 -5.95 14.89 0.37
N LYS A 25 -5.46 16.00 0.93
CA LYS A 25 -4.13 16.55 0.64
C LYS A 25 -2.99 15.71 1.21
N GLU A 26 -3.14 15.17 2.43
CA GLU A 26 -2.15 14.29 3.04
C GLU A 26 -2.10 12.93 2.35
N THR A 27 -3.27 12.38 1.97
CA THR A 27 -3.33 11.10 1.24
C THR A 27 -2.59 11.18 -0.09
N VAL A 28 -2.72 12.29 -0.83
CA VAL A 28 -2.04 12.48 -2.12
C VAL A 28 -0.53 12.68 -1.92
N SER A 29 -0.12 13.45 -0.91
CA SER A 29 1.30 13.65 -0.59
C SER A 29 2.00 12.32 -0.27
N THR A 30 1.40 11.50 0.59
CA THR A 30 1.94 10.18 0.96
C THR A 30 1.93 9.22 -0.23
N THR A 31 0.90 9.28 -1.09
CA THR A 31 0.83 8.45 -2.32
C THR A 31 1.98 8.78 -3.27
N TRP A 32 2.33 10.07 -3.42
CA TRP A 32 3.42 10.48 -4.31
C TRP A 32 4.78 9.93 -3.85
N VAL A 33 5.03 9.92 -2.54
CA VAL A 33 6.24 9.32 -1.95
C VAL A 33 6.30 7.82 -2.25
N VAL A 34 5.18 7.10 -2.06
CA VAL A 34 5.10 5.67 -2.37
C VAL A 34 5.37 5.40 -3.85
N VAL A 35 4.78 6.19 -4.76
CA VAL A 35 5.03 6.06 -6.20
C VAL A 35 6.51 6.25 -6.53
N ALA A 36 7.16 7.28 -5.96
CA ALA A 36 8.59 7.51 -6.17
C ALA A 36 9.45 6.31 -5.71
N ILE A 37 9.14 5.74 -4.55
CA ILE A 37 9.85 4.56 -4.01
C ILE A 37 9.64 3.35 -4.92
N VAL A 38 8.41 3.10 -5.36
CA VAL A 38 8.07 1.97 -6.26
C VAL A 38 8.82 2.09 -7.58
N VAL A 39 8.88 3.29 -8.17
CA VAL A 39 9.64 3.53 -9.41
C VAL A 39 11.12 3.20 -9.21
N LEU A 40 11.73 3.67 -8.12
CA LEU A 40 13.13 3.42 -7.82
C LEU A 40 13.42 1.92 -7.66
N ILE A 41 12.59 1.20 -6.90
CA ILE A 41 12.73 -0.25 -6.70
C ILE A 41 12.52 -1.01 -8.01
N SER A 42 11.54 -0.61 -8.82
CA SER A 42 11.25 -1.27 -10.10
C SER A 42 12.42 -1.16 -11.09
N ILE A 43 13.09 -0.01 -11.13
CA ILE A 43 14.29 0.17 -11.96
C ILE A 43 15.42 -0.71 -11.45
N TYR A 44 15.65 -0.74 -10.14
CA TYR A 44 16.70 -1.59 -9.55
C TYR A 44 16.48 -3.07 -9.88
N LEU A 45 15.27 -3.59 -9.64
CA LEU A 45 14.93 -4.98 -9.95
C LEU A 45 15.03 -5.26 -11.45
N GLY A 46 14.52 -4.36 -12.30
CA GLY A 46 14.62 -4.53 -13.76
C GLY A 46 16.06 -4.58 -14.27
N VAL A 47 16.97 -3.80 -13.68
CA VAL A 47 18.41 -3.90 -14.00
C VAL A 47 18.96 -5.25 -13.56
N CYS A 48 18.64 -5.72 -12.35
CA CYS A 48 19.04 -7.03 -11.86
C CYS A 48 18.53 -8.16 -12.77
N ASP A 49 17.29 -8.11 -13.21
CA ASP A 49 16.68 -9.10 -14.10
C ASP A 49 17.39 -9.15 -15.45
N VAL A 50 17.73 -8.00 -16.03
CA VAL A 50 18.47 -7.93 -17.30
C VAL A 50 19.89 -8.47 -17.16
N VAL A 51 20.57 -8.14 -16.05
CA VAL A 51 21.91 -8.65 -15.76
C VAL A 51 21.89 -10.18 -15.59
N LEU A 52 20.95 -10.69 -14.81
CA LEU A 52 20.77 -12.13 -14.59
C LEU A 52 20.38 -12.84 -15.90
N ALA A 53 19.48 -12.28 -16.70
CA ALA A 53 19.09 -12.84 -17.99
C ALA A 53 20.27 -12.91 -18.96
N LYS A 54 21.13 -11.88 -19.01
CA LYS A 54 22.37 -11.90 -19.79
C LYS A 54 23.35 -12.95 -19.28
N LEU A 55 23.53 -13.05 -17.96
CA LEU A 55 24.42 -14.04 -17.33
C LEU A 55 23.96 -15.47 -17.64
N MET A 56 22.67 -15.74 -17.46
CA MET A 56 22.04 -17.02 -17.80
C MET A 56 22.21 -17.37 -19.27
N ARG A 57 22.07 -16.39 -20.17
CA ARG A 57 22.26 -16.61 -21.62
C ARG A 57 23.72 -16.92 -21.99
N ILE A 58 24.70 -16.41 -21.24
CA ILE A 58 26.11 -16.75 -21.40
C ILE A 58 26.42 -18.15 -20.85
N ILE A 59 25.72 -18.58 -19.80
CA ILE A 59 25.92 -19.90 -19.17
C ILE A 59 25.22 -21.03 -19.95
N LEU A 60 24.03 -20.77 -20.49
CA LEU A 60 23.27 -21.75 -21.30
C LEU A 60 23.66 -21.74 -22.80
N GLY A 61 24.39 -20.72 -23.25
CA GLY A 61 24.99 -20.66 -24.58
C GLY A 61 26.36 -21.31 -24.58
#